data_AF-A0A6P6L3C9-F1
#
_entry.id   AF-A0A6P6L3C9-F1
#
_cell.length_a   1.000
_cell.length_b   1.000
_cell.length_c   1.000
_cell.angle_alpha   90.00
_cell.angle_beta   90.00
_cell.angle_gamma   90.00
#
_symmetry.space_group_name_H-M   'P 1'
#
loop_
_entity.id
_entity.type
_entity.pdbx_description
1 polymer ?
#
loop_
_entity_poly.entity_id
_entity_poly.type
_entity_poly.pdbx_seq_one_letter_code
_entity_poly.pdbx_strand_id
1 'polypeptide(L)'
;MRFLISVCVSLLLLINVAFQSFSSDPCYNYESLDRPWRATSESGDYICDNSFSWNGWYRLFYYGMNIQMPETCVNSYSCNTYISLWLNGPHPQIEDGVVTREVCGGSYWAGCCNYKTNPIRVKACPGNYYVYELQKPQIGCSGYCTDVSTISQVASNVSPHTVTGSSITSSFAITLTDNDPCENYNVLNNYWRSTLNYWSMYGYISDHDDTLVEWDGWYRLFINESSAQMPEWCFYYMSCGSISSLWLGGSHPRIEDGVVTREVYGSRDYQCSRYRSEPIQVKACPGEYYVYKFTRPTVSIPLPVYCAVLLPFTTPSVDPCYNYTSLDEPWRATDNYYYNNYYYNYMCDYNVEWNGWYRMFYNGQNAQMTESCVNNGMCGTYNPLSLNGPHPQLEDGVVTRQVCFSWSGCCDYKSHPIRVKACPGHYYVYEFVKPTFCGAYCVGILYREVVA
;
A
#
# COMPACT_ATOMS: atom_id res chain seq x y z
N MET A 1 -22.78 20.01 -61.56
CA MET A 1 -22.89 19.12 -60.39
C MET A 1 -21.62 18.27 -60.13
N ARG A 2 -20.41 18.80 -60.41
CA ARG A 2 -19.12 18.09 -60.16
C ARG A 2 -18.13 18.87 -59.26
N PHE A 3 -18.45 20.11 -58.88
CA PHE A 3 -17.59 20.93 -58.01
C PHE A 3 -17.98 20.92 -56.52
N LEU A 4 -19.21 20.52 -56.18
CA LEU A 4 -19.69 20.47 -54.78
C LEU A 4 -19.30 19.17 -54.04
N ILE A 5 -19.00 18.08 -54.77
CA ILE A 5 -18.63 16.79 -54.17
C ILE A 5 -17.15 16.80 -53.73
N SER A 6 -16.28 17.51 -54.44
CA SER A 6 -14.84 17.59 -54.13
C SER A 6 -14.57 18.32 -52.81
N VAL A 7 -15.27 19.43 -52.56
CA VAL A 7 -15.10 20.25 -51.34
C VAL A 7 -15.53 19.49 -50.07
N CYS A 8 -16.60 18.69 -50.17
CA CYS A 8 -17.11 17.91 -49.04
C CYS A 8 -16.17 16.77 -48.65
N VAL A 9 -15.53 16.11 -49.63
CA VAL A 9 -14.54 15.05 -49.39
C VAL A 9 -13.26 15.61 -48.79
N SER A 10 -12.77 16.77 -49.26
CA SER A 10 -11.60 17.44 -48.66
C SER A 10 -11.88 17.96 -47.24
N LEU A 11 -13.10 18.41 -46.94
CA LEU A 11 -13.48 18.87 -45.60
C LEU A 11 -13.59 17.68 -44.62
N LEU A 12 -14.18 16.56 -45.04
CA LEU A 12 -14.26 15.31 -44.26
C LEU A 12 -12.87 14.67 -44.02
N LEU A 13 -11.94 14.78 -44.97
CA LEU A 13 -10.53 14.37 -44.81
C LEU A 13 -9.78 15.28 -43.82
N LEU A 14 -9.96 16.60 -43.91
CA LEU A 14 -9.35 17.56 -42.96
C LEU A 14 -9.89 17.38 -41.53
N ILE A 15 -11.18 17.11 -41.38
CA ILE A 15 -11.80 16.81 -40.08
C ILE A 15 -11.21 15.50 -39.51
N ASN A 16 -11.12 14.41 -40.30
CA ASN A 16 -10.52 13.16 -39.83
C ASN A 16 -9.03 13.28 -39.47
N VAL A 17 -8.24 14.05 -40.22
CA VAL A 17 -6.82 14.30 -39.91
C VAL A 17 -6.68 15.17 -38.65
N ALA A 18 -7.52 16.18 -38.47
CA ALA A 18 -7.53 16.99 -37.25
C ALA A 18 -7.94 16.17 -36.02
N PHE A 19 -8.99 15.34 -36.10
CA PHE A 19 -9.43 14.45 -35.03
C PHE A 19 -8.39 13.37 -34.68
N GLN A 20 -7.66 12.83 -35.67
CA GLN A 20 -6.51 11.95 -35.42
C GLN A 20 -5.34 12.70 -34.77
N SER A 21 -5.07 13.95 -35.14
CA SER A 21 -3.97 14.75 -34.56
C SER A 21 -4.21 15.17 -33.10
N PHE A 22 -5.46 15.47 -32.71
CA PHE A 22 -5.80 15.80 -31.32
C PHE A 22 -5.67 14.60 -30.38
N SER A 23 -6.00 13.40 -30.86
CA SER A 23 -5.90 12.17 -30.08
C SER A 23 -4.45 11.72 -29.83
N SER A 24 -3.51 12.13 -30.68
CA SER A 24 -2.08 11.77 -30.56
C SER A 24 -1.21 12.87 -29.95
N ASP A 25 -1.70 14.10 -29.87
CA ASP A 25 -0.92 15.20 -29.28
C ASP A 25 -0.79 14.97 -27.78
N PRO A 26 0.44 14.85 -27.24
CA PRO A 26 0.64 14.58 -25.82
C PRO A 26 0.17 15.72 -24.93
N CYS A 27 -0.13 16.91 -25.46
CA CYS A 27 -0.79 17.97 -24.71
C CYS A 27 -2.24 17.65 -24.33
N TYR A 28 -2.90 16.71 -25.01
CA TYR A 28 -4.29 16.30 -24.73
C TYR A 28 -4.41 14.82 -24.40
N ASN A 29 -3.35 14.04 -24.62
CA ASN A 29 -3.29 12.62 -24.32
C ASN A 29 -2.11 12.33 -23.38
N TYR A 30 -2.32 12.54 -22.09
CA TYR A 30 -1.34 12.31 -21.03
C TYR A 30 -2.00 11.70 -19.79
N GLU A 31 -1.20 11.03 -18.95
CA GLU A 31 -1.57 10.61 -17.61
C GLU A 31 -1.30 11.74 -16.59
N SER A 32 -2.25 11.95 -15.69
CA SER A 32 -2.11 12.95 -14.62
C SER A 32 -1.32 12.38 -13.45
N LEU A 33 -0.14 12.95 -13.16
CA LEU A 33 0.66 12.63 -11.99
C LEU A 33 0.52 13.72 -10.92
N ASP A 34 -0.56 13.65 -10.16
CA ASP A 34 -0.74 14.47 -8.95
C ASP A 34 -0.11 13.78 -7.75
N ARG A 35 1.18 14.03 -7.58
CA ARG A 35 2.02 13.34 -6.59
C ARG A 35 2.84 14.36 -5.80
N PRO A 36 2.21 15.13 -4.88
CA PRO A 36 2.89 16.15 -4.07
C PRO A 36 4.13 15.66 -3.32
N TRP A 37 4.19 14.38 -2.97
CA TRP A 37 5.36 13.75 -2.35
C TRP A 37 6.62 13.73 -3.24
N ARG A 38 6.53 14.15 -4.50
CA ARG A 38 7.67 14.37 -5.42
C ARG A 38 8.22 15.79 -5.38
N ALA A 39 7.67 16.67 -4.54
CA ALA A 39 8.11 18.05 -4.46
C ALA A 39 9.54 18.16 -3.91
N THR A 40 10.27 19.17 -4.37
CA THR A 40 11.63 19.48 -3.89
C THR A 40 11.70 19.79 -2.38
N SER A 41 10.56 20.08 -1.73
CA SER A 41 10.44 20.25 -0.29
C SER A 41 10.32 18.94 0.51
N GLU A 42 10.08 17.81 -0.15
CA GLU A 42 9.76 16.53 0.50
C GLU A 42 10.98 15.62 0.64
N SER A 43 11.08 14.86 1.73
CA SER A 43 12.21 13.96 1.99
C SER A 43 11.88 12.85 3.00
N GLY A 44 12.73 11.80 3.03
CA GLY A 44 12.72 10.78 4.08
C GLY A 44 12.00 9.48 3.75
N ASP A 45 11.33 9.38 2.60
CA ASP A 45 10.56 8.19 2.22
C ASP A 45 11.32 7.20 1.31
N TYR A 46 12.34 7.61 0.57
CA TYR A 46 13.14 6.72 -0.31
C TYR A 46 12.31 5.97 -1.38
N ILE A 47 11.43 6.68 -2.07
CA ILE A 47 10.64 6.20 -3.20
C ILE A 47 11.48 6.30 -4.48
N CYS A 48 11.63 5.17 -5.17
CA CYS A 48 12.50 5.05 -6.32
C CYS A 48 11.69 4.86 -7.60
N ASP A 49 11.90 5.72 -8.59
CA ASP A 49 11.20 5.65 -9.87
C ASP A 49 11.61 4.46 -10.74
N ASN A 50 12.70 3.78 -10.39
CA ASN A 50 13.07 2.49 -10.95
C ASN A 50 12.09 1.34 -10.57
N SER A 51 11.16 1.61 -9.66
CA SER A 51 10.16 0.65 -9.22
C SER A 51 8.81 0.86 -9.90
N PHE A 52 8.66 1.92 -10.71
CA PHE A 52 7.44 2.18 -11.48
C PHE A 52 7.57 1.76 -12.94
N SER A 53 6.42 1.44 -13.51
CA SER A 53 6.23 1.32 -14.95
C SER A 53 6.02 2.71 -15.55
N TRP A 54 6.84 3.08 -16.54
CA TRP A 54 6.75 4.35 -17.25
C TRP A 54 6.33 4.09 -18.70
N ASN A 55 5.19 4.62 -19.10
CA ASN A 55 4.67 4.48 -20.45
C ASN A 55 3.82 5.70 -20.84
N GLY A 56 4.12 6.30 -21.99
CA GLY A 56 3.41 7.46 -22.51
C GLY A 56 3.83 8.78 -21.88
N TRP A 57 2.94 9.76 -21.97
CA TRP A 57 3.18 11.13 -21.57
C TRP A 57 2.52 11.44 -20.25
N TYR A 58 3.19 12.22 -19.41
CA TYR A 58 2.75 12.58 -18.08
C TYR A 58 2.67 14.10 -17.92
N ARG A 59 1.62 14.56 -17.24
CA ARG A 59 1.53 15.94 -16.74
C ARG A 59 1.66 15.92 -15.22
N LEU A 60 2.54 16.77 -14.70
CA LEU A 60 2.85 16.83 -13.28
C LEU A 60 1.90 17.79 -12.57
N PHE A 61 1.43 17.40 -11.39
CA PHE A 61 0.55 18.21 -10.55
C PHE A 61 0.97 18.22 -9.08
N TYR A 62 0.58 19.28 -8.38
CA TYR A 62 0.71 19.44 -6.94
C TYR A 62 -0.62 19.89 -6.34
N TYR A 63 -1.39 18.95 -5.79
CA TYR A 63 -2.78 19.16 -5.34
C TYR A 63 -3.65 19.77 -6.44
N GLY A 64 -3.60 19.16 -7.63
CA GLY A 64 -4.30 19.63 -8.82
C GLY A 64 -3.77 20.93 -9.46
N MET A 65 -2.74 21.57 -8.89
CA MET A 65 -2.09 22.75 -9.48
C MET A 65 -0.98 22.36 -10.46
N ASN A 66 -0.68 23.23 -11.43
CA ASN A 66 0.45 23.04 -12.32
C ASN A 66 1.75 23.07 -11.54
N ILE A 67 2.64 22.13 -11.86
CA ILE A 67 4.03 22.11 -11.39
C ILE A 67 4.90 21.54 -12.51
N GLN A 68 6.19 21.85 -12.52
CA GLN A 68 7.13 21.35 -13.52
C GLN A 68 8.36 20.72 -12.85
N MET A 69 9.13 19.95 -13.62
CA MET A 69 10.44 19.51 -13.17
C MET A 69 11.36 20.72 -12.90
N PRO A 70 12.29 20.65 -11.95
CA PRO A 70 13.31 21.68 -11.79
C PRO A 70 14.24 21.72 -13.03
N GLU A 71 14.76 22.91 -13.36
CA GLU A 71 15.81 23.11 -14.38
C GLU A 71 17.20 23.26 -13.75
N THR A 72 17.24 23.37 -12.43
CA THR A 72 18.44 23.62 -11.63
C THR A 72 18.70 22.48 -10.67
N CYS A 73 19.92 22.44 -10.13
CA CYS A 73 20.34 21.40 -9.21
C CYS A 73 19.39 21.26 -8.02
N VAL A 74 19.03 20.00 -7.73
CA VAL A 74 18.25 19.62 -6.55
C VAL A 74 19.16 18.89 -5.57
N ASN A 75 19.05 19.22 -4.30
CA ASN A 75 19.79 18.54 -3.23
C ASN A 75 19.41 17.06 -3.16
N SER A 76 20.37 16.21 -2.85
CA SER A 76 20.12 14.79 -2.60
C SER A 76 19.16 14.57 -1.43
N TYR A 77 18.46 13.43 -1.42
CA TYR A 77 17.40 13.10 -0.46
C TYR A 77 16.12 13.92 -0.59
N SER A 78 16.03 14.85 -1.56
CA SER A 78 14.81 15.60 -1.86
C SER A 78 13.87 14.80 -2.76
N CYS A 79 12.61 15.23 -2.87
CA CYS A 79 11.59 14.58 -3.68
C CYS A 79 11.38 13.12 -3.26
N ASN A 80 11.64 12.84 -1.98
CA ASN A 80 11.57 11.51 -1.39
C ASN A 80 12.46 10.46 -2.06
N THR A 81 13.59 10.82 -2.66
CA THR A 81 14.49 9.85 -3.33
C THR A 81 15.96 10.08 -2.96
N TYR A 82 16.84 9.06 -3.11
CA TYR A 82 18.27 9.22 -2.83
C TYR A 82 18.94 10.14 -3.88
N ILE A 83 18.64 9.90 -5.16
CA ILE A 83 19.14 10.66 -6.30
C ILE A 83 18.00 11.46 -6.92
N SER A 84 17.91 12.73 -6.54
CA SER A 84 16.94 13.67 -7.08
C SER A 84 17.24 13.96 -8.55
N LEU A 85 16.26 13.82 -9.43
CA LEU A 85 16.41 14.02 -10.89
C LEU A 85 15.74 15.32 -11.34
N TRP A 86 16.42 16.06 -12.22
CA TRP A 86 15.94 17.33 -12.78
C TRP A 86 16.38 17.49 -14.25
N LEU A 87 15.79 18.45 -14.97
CA LEU A 87 16.14 18.73 -16.36
C LEU A 87 17.50 19.44 -16.44
N ASN A 88 18.36 18.99 -17.36
CA ASN A 88 19.59 19.69 -17.69
C ASN A 88 19.32 20.77 -18.75
N GLY A 89 18.89 21.94 -18.31
CA GLY A 89 18.59 23.09 -19.17
C GLY A 89 17.12 23.51 -19.16
N PRO A 90 16.76 24.57 -19.90
CA PRO A 90 15.44 25.19 -19.80
C PRO A 90 14.32 24.30 -20.37
N HIS A 91 13.07 24.48 -19.96
CA HIS A 91 11.93 23.89 -20.65
C HIS A 91 11.78 24.46 -22.08
N PRO A 92 11.19 23.70 -23.03
CA PRO A 92 10.90 24.19 -24.38
C PRO A 92 9.90 25.36 -24.39
N GLN A 93 9.89 26.13 -25.47
CA GLN A 93 8.77 27.00 -25.83
C GLN A 93 7.73 26.23 -26.67
N ILE A 94 6.52 26.78 -26.83
CA ILE A 94 5.44 26.15 -27.62
C ILE A 94 5.91 25.85 -29.06
N GLU A 95 6.69 26.74 -29.65
CA GLU A 95 7.20 26.62 -31.02
C GLU A 95 8.27 25.54 -31.20
N ASP A 96 8.94 25.13 -30.12
CA ASP A 96 9.98 24.09 -30.17
C ASP A 96 9.38 22.69 -30.40
N GLY A 97 8.06 22.53 -30.15
CA GLY A 97 7.39 21.24 -30.23
C GLY A 97 7.93 20.24 -29.20
N VAL A 98 8.14 18.99 -29.63
CA VAL A 98 8.70 17.96 -28.75
C VAL A 98 10.23 18.02 -28.79
N VAL A 99 10.85 18.30 -27.65
CA VAL A 99 12.31 18.34 -27.50
C VAL A 99 12.82 17.22 -26.62
N THR A 100 14.03 16.75 -26.89
CA THR A 100 14.74 15.80 -26.03
C THR A 100 15.62 16.57 -25.04
N ARG A 101 15.50 16.29 -23.75
CA ARG A 101 16.29 16.92 -22.68
C ARG A 101 17.08 15.87 -21.90
N GLU A 102 18.36 16.17 -21.67
CA GLU A 102 19.15 15.41 -20.71
C GLU A 102 18.57 15.58 -19.30
N VAL A 103 18.73 14.55 -18.48
CA VAL A 103 18.29 14.55 -17.07
C VAL A 103 19.51 14.34 -16.20
N CYS A 104 19.73 15.30 -15.29
CA CYS A 104 20.81 15.26 -14.30
C CYS A 104 20.29 14.65 -12.99
N GLY A 105 21.18 13.98 -12.27
CA GLY A 105 20.97 13.51 -10.91
C GLY A 105 22.09 13.93 -9.97
N GLY A 106 21.72 14.28 -8.74
CA GLY A 106 22.65 14.68 -7.67
C GLY A 106 22.74 13.64 -6.57
N SER A 107 23.95 13.34 -6.10
CA SER A 107 24.16 12.57 -4.86
C SER A 107 24.96 13.36 -3.83
N TYR A 108 24.76 12.97 -2.57
CA TYR A 108 25.39 13.61 -1.41
C TYR A 108 26.92 13.69 -1.53
N TRP A 109 27.54 12.68 -2.13
CA TRP A 109 29.01 12.55 -2.19
C TRP A 109 29.65 13.25 -3.38
N ALA A 110 28.88 13.52 -4.44
CA ALA A 110 29.44 13.99 -5.71
C ALA A 110 29.01 15.43 -6.06
N GLY A 111 27.87 15.90 -5.53
CA GLY A 111 27.30 17.21 -5.86
C GLY A 111 26.31 17.18 -7.04
N CYS A 112 26.19 18.30 -7.75
CA CYS A 112 25.20 18.51 -8.81
C CYS A 112 25.58 17.83 -10.16
N CYS A 113 24.60 17.19 -10.80
CA CYS A 113 24.70 16.58 -12.13
C CYS A 113 25.88 15.59 -12.31
N ASN A 114 26.13 14.76 -11.29
CA ASN A 114 27.13 13.70 -11.40
C ASN A 114 26.58 12.43 -12.03
N TYR A 115 25.27 12.24 -11.93
CA TYR A 115 24.56 11.18 -12.62
C TYR A 115 23.82 11.77 -13.80
N LYS A 116 23.78 11.01 -14.88
CA LYS A 116 22.94 11.28 -16.04
C LYS A 116 22.12 10.05 -16.32
N THR A 117 20.80 10.19 -16.37
CA THR A 117 19.92 9.10 -16.82
C THR A 117 19.71 9.21 -18.33
N ASN A 118 18.94 8.27 -18.88
CA ASN A 118 18.46 8.44 -20.26
C ASN A 118 17.74 9.78 -20.40
N PRO A 119 17.93 10.48 -21.53
CA PRO A 119 17.21 11.71 -21.79
C PRO A 119 15.72 11.41 -21.96
N ILE A 120 14.89 12.40 -21.63
CA ILE A 120 13.43 12.33 -21.74
C ILE A 120 12.94 13.28 -22.83
N ARG A 121 11.71 13.08 -23.31
CA ARG A 121 11.07 14.03 -24.23
C ARG A 121 10.15 14.95 -23.44
N VAL A 122 10.16 16.23 -23.77
CA VAL A 122 9.38 17.27 -23.10
C VAL A 122 8.69 18.12 -24.17
N LYS A 123 7.45 18.51 -23.93
CA LYS A 123 6.70 19.42 -24.82
C LYS A 123 6.01 20.50 -24.00
N ALA A 124 6.10 21.75 -24.46
CA ALA A 124 5.31 22.85 -23.95
C ALA A 124 3.91 22.85 -24.57
N CYS A 125 2.89 23.07 -23.74
CA CYS A 125 1.50 22.97 -24.16
C CYS A 125 0.75 24.30 -24.03
N PRO A 126 -0.28 24.53 -24.87
CA PRO A 126 -1.21 25.64 -24.68
C PRO A 126 -1.82 25.58 -23.28
N GLY A 127 -1.84 26.71 -22.55
CA GLY A 127 -2.29 26.74 -21.16
C GLY A 127 -1.18 26.71 -20.12
N ASN A 128 0.08 26.95 -20.54
CA ASN A 128 1.25 27.15 -19.67
C ASN A 128 1.55 25.95 -18.77
N TYR A 129 1.60 24.76 -19.37
CA TYR A 129 2.06 23.54 -18.71
C TYR A 129 2.94 22.73 -19.65
N TYR A 130 3.63 21.74 -19.09
CA TYR A 130 4.51 20.84 -19.80
C TYR A 130 4.03 19.40 -19.64
N VAL A 131 4.33 18.60 -20.65
CA VAL A 131 4.17 17.15 -20.62
C VAL A 131 5.50 16.47 -20.86
N TYR A 132 5.70 15.34 -20.20
CA TYR A 132 6.96 14.63 -20.11
C TYR A 132 6.78 13.16 -20.49
N GLU A 133 7.56 12.68 -21.46
CA GLU A 133 7.68 11.25 -21.74
C GLU A 133 8.83 10.71 -20.87
N LEU A 134 8.49 10.41 -19.62
CA LEU A 134 9.42 9.96 -18.59
C LEU A 134 9.86 8.51 -18.86
N GLN A 135 11.08 8.17 -18.43
CA GLN A 135 11.64 6.83 -18.64
C GLN A 135 12.05 6.21 -17.32
N LYS A 136 12.09 4.88 -17.26
CA LYS A 136 12.60 4.15 -16.10
C LYS A 136 14.07 4.50 -15.82
N PRO A 137 14.40 5.17 -14.71
CA PRO A 137 15.78 5.50 -14.39
C PRO A 137 16.62 4.24 -14.12
N GLN A 138 17.85 4.20 -14.62
CA GLN A 138 18.76 3.04 -14.49
C GLN A 138 19.85 3.27 -13.42
N ILE A 139 19.62 4.16 -12.46
CA ILE A 139 20.62 4.59 -11.48
C ILE A 139 20.04 4.62 -10.08
N GLY A 140 20.51 3.71 -9.21
CA GLY A 140 20.20 3.69 -7.77
C GLY A 140 18.72 3.88 -7.45
N CYS A 141 18.44 4.39 -6.26
CA CYS A 141 17.14 4.95 -5.94
C CYS A 141 17.08 6.40 -6.45
N SER A 142 16.56 6.60 -7.65
CA SER A 142 16.40 7.92 -8.27
C SER A 142 14.93 8.24 -8.53
N GLY A 143 14.59 9.53 -8.60
CA GLY A 143 13.22 9.98 -8.82
C GLY A 143 13.11 11.38 -9.42
N TYR A 144 12.17 11.54 -10.36
CA TYR A 144 11.85 12.80 -11.01
C TYR A 144 11.20 13.78 -10.03
N CYS A 145 11.91 14.88 -9.78
CA CYS A 145 11.47 15.94 -8.89
C CYS A 145 10.43 16.86 -9.52
N THR A 146 9.67 17.54 -8.66
CA THR A 146 8.78 18.64 -9.03
C THR A 146 9.11 19.88 -8.21
N ASP A 147 9.23 21.04 -8.86
CA ASP A 147 9.74 22.26 -8.24
C ASP A 147 8.62 23.09 -7.59
N VAL A 148 8.59 23.17 -6.26
CA VAL A 148 7.58 23.93 -5.52
C VAL A 148 7.56 25.43 -5.86
N SER A 149 8.66 26.00 -6.35
CA SER A 149 8.73 27.41 -6.74
C SER A 149 7.93 27.72 -8.02
N THR A 150 7.53 26.69 -8.76
CA THR A 150 6.85 26.80 -10.06
C THR A 150 5.35 26.59 -9.99
N ILE A 151 4.81 26.36 -8.78
CA ILE A 151 3.39 26.09 -8.56
C ILE A 151 2.54 27.23 -9.11
N SER A 152 1.57 26.89 -9.94
CA SER A 152 0.62 27.85 -10.49
C SER A 152 -0.77 27.24 -10.68
N GLN A 153 -1.81 28.06 -10.64
CA GLN A 153 -3.17 27.57 -10.85
C GLN A 153 -3.35 27.07 -12.28
N VAL A 154 -4.17 26.02 -12.44
CA VAL A 154 -4.57 25.54 -13.76
C VAL A 154 -5.49 26.58 -14.39
N ALA A 155 -5.11 27.11 -15.55
CA ALA A 155 -5.94 28.05 -16.29
C ALA A 155 -7.30 27.42 -16.58
N SER A 156 -8.36 27.96 -15.97
CA SER A 156 -9.74 27.51 -16.16
C SER A 156 -10.25 27.99 -17.52
N ASN A 157 -9.83 27.32 -18.60
CA ASN A 157 -10.38 27.59 -19.92
C ASN A 157 -11.68 26.83 -20.19
N VAL A 158 -12.52 26.62 -19.18
CA VAL A 158 -13.95 26.31 -19.31
C VAL A 158 -14.66 26.80 -18.05
N SER A 159 -15.43 27.87 -18.14
CA SER A 159 -16.54 28.08 -17.21
C SER A 159 -17.53 26.93 -17.46
N PRO A 160 -17.95 26.15 -16.44
CA PRO A 160 -19.00 25.17 -16.66
C PRO A 160 -20.26 25.93 -17.09
N HIS A 161 -20.63 25.81 -18.37
CA HIS A 161 -21.95 26.19 -18.82
C HIS A 161 -22.95 25.41 -17.97
N THR A 162 -23.61 26.12 -17.08
CA THR A 162 -24.75 25.62 -16.33
C THR A 162 -25.86 25.39 -17.34
N VAL A 163 -25.92 24.20 -17.93
CA VAL A 163 -27.13 23.74 -18.62
C VAL A 163 -28.14 23.52 -17.53
N THR A 164 -29.11 24.42 -17.45
CA THR A 164 -30.28 24.31 -16.60
C THR A 164 -31.10 23.10 -17.09
N GLY A 165 -30.75 21.91 -16.61
CA GLY A 165 -31.57 20.73 -16.78
C GLY A 165 -32.91 20.97 -16.11
N SER A 166 -33.98 21.00 -16.91
CA SER A 166 -35.34 21.12 -16.40
C SER A 166 -35.68 19.88 -15.56
N SER A 167 -35.85 20.08 -14.27
CA SER A 167 -36.34 19.08 -13.34
C SER A 167 -37.80 18.76 -13.69
N ILE A 168 -38.03 17.58 -14.28
CA ILE A 168 -39.37 17.01 -14.34
C ILE A 168 -39.64 16.39 -12.98
N THR A 169 -40.39 17.10 -12.12
CA THR A 169 -40.91 16.52 -10.88
C THR A 169 -41.95 15.47 -11.23
N SER A 170 -41.53 14.21 -11.31
CA SER A 170 -42.43 13.07 -11.20
C SER A 170 -42.44 12.65 -9.73
N SER A 171 -43.46 13.10 -9.01
CA SER A 171 -43.79 12.60 -7.69
C SER A 171 -44.26 11.15 -7.81
N PHE A 172 -43.34 10.20 -7.73
CA PHE A 172 -43.66 8.85 -7.32
C PHE A 172 -43.12 8.67 -5.90
N ALA A 173 -44.04 8.46 -4.95
CA ALA A 173 -43.71 8.06 -3.61
C ALA A 173 -43.03 6.67 -3.66
N ILE A 174 -41.70 6.66 -3.59
CA ILE A 174 -40.93 5.43 -3.39
C ILE A 174 -40.85 5.22 -1.88
N THR A 175 -41.45 4.12 -1.44
CA THR A 175 -41.36 3.55 -0.10
C THR A 175 -39.90 3.40 0.35
N LEU A 176 -39.61 3.82 1.58
CA LEU A 176 -38.30 3.82 2.25
C LEU A 176 -37.72 2.42 2.52
N THR A 177 -37.45 1.62 1.48
CA THR A 177 -36.73 0.35 1.60
C THR A 177 -35.97 0.02 0.30
N ASP A 178 -34.92 0.78 -0.06
CA ASP A 178 -34.01 0.31 -1.14
C ASP A 178 -32.64 1.02 -1.21
N ASN A 179 -32.01 1.34 -0.08
CA ASN A 179 -30.63 1.86 -0.07
C ASN A 179 -29.85 1.37 1.16
N ASP A 180 -30.13 0.14 1.61
CA ASP A 180 -29.26 -0.46 2.61
C ASP A 180 -27.93 -0.83 1.93
N PRO A 181 -26.78 -0.28 2.37
CA PRO A 181 -25.49 -0.61 1.77
C PRO A 181 -25.06 -2.06 2.00
N CYS A 182 -25.75 -2.82 2.85
CA CYS A 182 -25.58 -4.27 2.98
C CYS A 182 -26.22 -5.05 1.81
N GLU A 183 -27.18 -4.46 1.10
CA GLU A 183 -27.84 -5.09 -0.06
C GLU A 183 -27.38 -4.45 -1.38
N ASN A 184 -26.92 -3.20 -1.33
CA ASN A 184 -26.47 -2.44 -2.49
C ASN A 184 -25.02 -1.95 -2.31
N TYR A 185 -24.07 -2.74 -2.81
CA TYR A 185 -22.63 -2.44 -2.78
C TYR A 185 -21.92 -2.90 -4.05
N ASN A 186 -20.79 -2.28 -4.33
CA ASN A 186 -19.81 -2.69 -5.33
C ASN A 186 -18.86 -3.74 -4.76
N VAL A 187 -18.39 -4.67 -5.59
CA VAL A 187 -17.44 -5.70 -5.18
C VAL A 187 -16.01 -5.27 -5.49
N LEU A 188 -15.13 -5.31 -4.49
CA LEU A 188 -13.69 -5.18 -4.66
C LEU A 188 -13.01 -6.52 -4.36
N ASN A 189 -12.75 -7.29 -5.41
CA ASN A 189 -12.00 -8.55 -5.33
C ASN A 189 -10.63 -8.39 -5.97
N ASN A 190 -9.68 -7.83 -5.22
CA ASN A 190 -8.32 -7.59 -5.70
C ASN A 190 -7.33 -8.31 -4.80
N TYR A 191 -6.76 -9.41 -5.30
CA TYR A 191 -5.83 -10.23 -4.52
C TYR A 191 -4.63 -9.42 -4.01
N TRP A 192 -4.17 -8.41 -4.77
CA TRP A 192 -3.02 -7.58 -4.46
C TRP A 192 -3.23 -6.70 -3.20
N ARG A 193 -4.48 -6.44 -2.78
CA ARG A 193 -4.80 -5.71 -1.54
C ARG A 193 -4.50 -6.50 -0.26
N SER A 194 -4.22 -7.80 -0.37
CA SER A 194 -3.98 -8.66 0.79
C SER A 194 -2.79 -8.19 1.64
N THR A 195 -2.94 -8.21 2.96
CA THR A 195 -1.84 -8.01 3.92
C THR A 195 -0.72 -9.04 3.80
N LEU A 196 -0.99 -10.17 3.11
CA LEU A 196 -0.01 -11.21 2.82
C LEU A 196 0.83 -10.91 1.57
N ASN A 197 0.53 -9.86 0.80
CA ASN A 197 1.41 -9.45 -0.29
C ASN A 197 2.54 -8.59 0.26
N TYR A 198 3.75 -9.14 0.24
CA TYR A 198 4.98 -8.50 0.72
C TYR A 198 5.97 -8.15 -0.41
N TRP A 199 5.52 -8.18 -1.67
CA TRP A 199 6.37 -8.00 -2.87
C TRP A 199 7.16 -6.68 -2.87
N SER A 200 6.69 -5.62 -2.19
CA SER A 200 7.41 -4.34 -2.12
C SER A 200 8.76 -4.42 -1.40
N MET A 201 9.02 -5.46 -0.60
CA MET A 201 10.23 -5.57 0.19
C MET A 201 11.47 -6.04 -0.60
N TYR A 202 11.29 -6.80 -1.69
CA TYR A 202 12.41 -7.40 -2.44
C TYR A 202 12.25 -7.51 -3.96
N GLY A 203 11.17 -7.00 -4.57
CA GLY A 203 11.05 -7.05 -6.03
C GLY A 203 9.78 -6.38 -6.54
N TYR A 204 9.97 -5.29 -7.29
CA TYR A 204 8.95 -4.49 -7.98
C TYR A 204 7.80 -4.04 -7.06
N ILE A 205 7.84 -2.78 -6.63
CA ILE A 205 6.65 -2.11 -6.10
C ILE A 205 5.56 -2.24 -7.16
N SER A 206 4.46 -2.92 -6.83
CA SER A 206 3.25 -2.81 -7.63
C SER A 206 2.75 -1.37 -7.47
N ASP A 207 2.63 -0.68 -8.59
CA ASP A 207 2.27 0.73 -8.74
C ASP A 207 0.77 1.00 -8.47
N HIS A 208 0.15 0.18 -7.62
CA HIS A 208 -1.25 0.33 -7.25
C HIS A 208 -1.45 1.57 -6.40
N ASP A 209 -2.44 2.38 -6.76
CA ASP A 209 -2.65 3.70 -6.19
C ASP A 209 -4.15 3.99 -6.15
N ASP A 210 -4.74 3.90 -4.96
CA ASP A 210 -6.17 4.15 -4.78
C ASP A 210 -6.54 5.64 -4.94
N THR A 211 -5.56 6.54 -5.13
CA THR A 211 -5.84 7.93 -5.54
C THR A 211 -6.29 8.05 -6.99
N LEU A 212 -6.09 7.01 -7.80
CA LEU A 212 -6.50 6.93 -9.20
C LEU A 212 -7.88 6.27 -9.39
N VAL A 213 -8.45 5.69 -8.32
CA VAL A 213 -9.74 5.03 -8.35
C VAL A 213 -10.87 6.05 -8.18
N GLU A 214 -11.89 5.97 -9.04
CA GLU A 214 -13.14 6.70 -8.87
C GLU A 214 -14.02 5.98 -7.84
N TRP A 215 -14.05 6.53 -6.63
CA TRP A 215 -14.82 6.00 -5.52
C TRP A 215 -16.25 6.54 -5.54
N ASP A 216 -17.21 5.65 -5.78
CA ASP A 216 -18.64 5.96 -5.74
C ASP A 216 -19.44 4.82 -5.08
N GLY A 217 -20.27 5.18 -4.10
CA GLY A 217 -21.07 4.22 -3.33
C GLY A 217 -20.31 3.43 -2.26
N TRP A 218 -20.87 2.27 -1.92
CA TRP A 218 -20.38 1.37 -0.88
C TRP A 218 -19.68 0.16 -1.50
N TYR A 219 -18.70 -0.40 -0.80
CA TYR A 219 -17.87 -1.48 -1.30
C TYR A 219 -17.76 -2.62 -0.29
N ARG A 220 -17.77 -3.85 -0.81
CA ARG A 220 -17.46 -5.06 -0.05
C ARG A 220 -16.13 -5.65 -0.52
N LEU A 221 -15.26 -5.94 0.42
CA LEU A 221 -13.92 -6.46 0.15
C LEU A 221 -13.91 -7.99 0.03
N PHE A 222 -13.17 -8.47 -0.95
CA PHE A 222 -12.86 -9.88 -1.17
C PHE A 222 -11.38 -10.04 -1.53
N ILE A 223 -10.82 -11.20 -1.20
CA ILE A 223 -9.50 -11.64 -1.68
C ILE A 223 -9.70 -13.04 -2.26
N ASN A 224 -9.47 -13.19 -3.57
CA ASN A 224 -9.67 -14.46 -4.29
C ASN A 224 -11.06 -15.07 -4.02
N GLU A 225 -12.12 -14.27 -4.16
CA GLU A 225 -13.53 -14.66 -3.93
C GLU A 225 -13.88 -14.97 -2.46
N SER A 226 -12.91 -14.90 -1.55
CA SER A 226 -13.13 -15.10 -0.12
C SER A 226 -13.43 -13.78 0.56
N SER A 227 -14.39 -13.78 1.49
CA SER A 227 -14.80 -12.58 2.22
C SER A 227 -13.61 -11.97 2.97
N ALA A 228 -13.43 -10.66 2.84
CA ALA A 228 -12.34 -9.93 3.45
C ALA A 228 -12.84 -8.67 4.16
N GLN A 229 -11.98 -8.08 4.98
CA GLN A 229 -12.22 -6.82 5.67
C GLN A 229 -10.95 -5.99 5.68
N MET A 230 -11.05 -4.71 6.00
CA MET A 230 -9.86 -3.92 6.32
C MET A 230 -9.19 -4.45 7.59
N PRO A 231 -7.86 -4.42 7.70
CA PRO A 231 -7.19 -4.72 8.97
C PRO A 231 -7.39 -3.58 9.98
N GLU A 232 -7.57 -3.92 11.26
CA GLU A 232 -7.60 -2.98 12.40
C GLU A 232 -6.21 -2.79 13.05
N TRP A 233 -5.19 -3.27 12.35
CA TRP A 233 -3.82 -3.35 12.83
C TRP A 233 -2.87 -3.15 11.65
N CYS A 234 -1.59 -3.04 11.98
CA CYS A 234 -0.50 -2.73 11.09
C CYS A 234 0.76 -3.45 11.59
N PHE A 235 1.71 -3.67 10.69
CA PHE A 235 3.00 -4.26 11.01
C PHE A 235 4.09 -3.72 10.09
N TYR A 236 5.35 -4.05 10.38
CA TYR A 236 6.52 -3.38 9.86
C TYR A 236 6.56 -3.25 8.32
N TYR A 237 6.19 -4.32 7.61
CA TYR A 237 6.24 -4.42 6.15
C TYR A 237 4.86 -4.61 5.52
N MET A 238 3.82 -4.07 6.14
CA MET A 238 2.50 -4.11 5.56
C MET A 238 2.48 -3.23 4.30
N SER A 239 2.29 -3.84 3.13
CA SER A 239 2.34 -3.15 1.84
C SER A 239 0.99 -3.12 1.12
N CYS A 240 0.23 -4.22 1.21
CA CYS A 240 -1.07 -4.39 0.55
C CYS A 240 -1.00 -4.11 -0.96
N GLY A 241 0.12 -4.47 -1.59
CA GLY A 241 0.34 -4.24 -3.01
C GLY A 241 0.72 -2.81 -3.36
N SER A 242 1.18 -1.99 -2.41
CA SER A 242 1.73 -0.66 -2.70
C SER A 242 2.75 -0.19 -1.65
N ILE A 243 3.08 1.11 -1.64
CA ILE A 243 4.04 1.73 -0.73
C ILE A 243 3.39 2.08 0.61
N SER A 244 2.21 2.72 0.57
CA SER A 244 1.51 3.14 1.79
C SER A 244 0.27 2.29 2.01
N SER A 245 0.30 1.46 3.05
CA SER A 245 -0.79 0.56 3.38
C SER A 245 -1.79 1.23 4.32
N LEU A 246 -3.03 1.38 3.87
CA LEU A 246 -4.11 1.99 4.63
C LEU A 246 -4.88 0.94 5.44
N TRP A 247 -5.02 1.20 6.74
CA TRP A 247 -5.71 0.33 7.70
C TRP A 247 -6.69 1.13 8.58
N LEU A 248 -7.62 0.42 9.21
CA LEU A 248 -8.74 1.02 9.94
C LEU A 248 -8.33 1.46 11.34
N GLY A 249 -8.56 2.73 11.66
CA GLY A 249 -8.35 3.32 12.98
C GLY A 249 -9.42 2.90 13.98
N GLY A 250 -9.17 1.79 14.68
CA GLY A 250 -10.04 1.23 15.70
C GLY A 250 -10.86 0.04 15.20
N SER A 251 -11.70 -0.51 16.07
CA SER A 251 -12.48 -1.72 15.77
C SER A 251 -13.51 -1.50 14.67
N HIS A 252 -13.93 -2.55 13.97
CA HIS A 252 -15.14 -2.50 13.16
C HIS A 252 -16.38 -2.25 14.06
N PRO A 253 -17.45 -1.63 13.53
CA PRO A 253 -18.72 -1.49 14.25
C PRO A 253 -19.40 -2.83 14.52
N ARG A 254 -20.33 -2.85 15.48
CA ARG A 254 -21.34 -3.90 15.63
C ARG A 254 -22.56 -3.60 14.76
N ILE A 255 -23.44 -4.59 14.59
CA ILE A 255 -24.69 -4.42 13.82
C ILE A 255 -25.54 -3.29 14.42
N GLU A 256 -25.62 -3.21 15.77
CA GLU A 256 -26.38 -2.15 16.45
C GLU A 256 -25.82 -0.73 16.26
N ASP A 257 -24.54 -0.59 15.92
CA ASP A 257 -23.90 0.73 15.77
C ASP A 257 -24.32 1.43 14.46
N GLY A 258 -24.87 0.67 13.51
CA GLY A 258 -25.24 1.19 12.20
C GLY A 258 -24.02 1.66 11.38
N VAL A 259 -24.15 2.82 10.73
CA VAL A 259 -23.05 3.43 9.98
C VAL A 259 -22.19 4.26 10.91
N VAL A 260 -20.91 3.92 11.02
CA VAL A 260 -19.93 4.66 11.81
C VAL A 260 -18.84 5.26 10.93
N THR A 261 -18.27 6.38 11.36
CA THR A 261 -17.08 6.95 10.73
C THR A 261 -15.83 6.43 11.43
N ARG A 262 -14.82 6.01 10.66
CA ARG A 262 -13.54 5.52 11.18
C ARG A 262 -12.39 6.25 10.53
N GLU A 263 -11.42 6.59 11.37
CA GLU A 263 -10.14 7.11 10.92
C GLU A 263 -9.42 6.06 10.06
N VAL A 264 -8.59 6.52 9.13
CA VAL A 264 -7.76 5.64 8.31
C VAL A 264 -6.31 6.10 8.41
N TYR A 265 -5.44 5.17 8.80
CA TYR A 265 -4.02 5.43 8.96
C TYR A 265 -3.24 4.74 7.85
N GLY A 266 -2.19 5.41 7.38
CA GLY A 266 -1.23 4.86 6.42
C GLY A 266 0.05 4.44 7.13
N SER A 267 0.44 3.18 6.94
CA SER A 267 1.68 2.65 7.50
C SER A 267 2.81 2.58 6.49
N ARG A 268 4.02 2.84 6.98
CA ARG A 268 5.27 2.78 6.22
C ARG A 268 6.44 2.70 7.18
N ASP A 269 7.47 1.93 6.83
CA ASP A 269 8.77 1.85 7.55
C ASP A 269 8.57 1.94 9.06
N TYR A 270 8.06 0.88 9.69
CA TYR A 270 7.74 0.75 11.15
C TYR A 270 6.69 1.71 11.73
N GLN A 271 6.26 2.73 11.00
CA GLN A 271 5.34 3.74 11.49
C GLN A 271 3.92 3.46 11.01
N CYS A 272 3.15 2.77 11.85
CA CYS A 272 1.74 2.45 11.61
C CYS A 272 0.85 3.65 11.26
N SER A 273 1.12 4.79 11.87
CA SER A 273 0.33 6.02 11.72
C SER A 273 1.20 7.13 11.14
N ARG A 274 2.11 6.80 10.22
CA ARG A 274 2.95 7.79 9.54
C ARG A 274 2.09 8.79 8.77
N TYR A 275 1.07 8.27 8.10
CA TYR A 275 0.12 9.06 7.35
C TYR A 275 -1.28 8.93 7.94
N ARG A 276 -2.11 9.94 7.67
CA ARG A 276 -3.54 9.93 7.98
C ARG A 276 -4.29 10.28 6.69
N SER A 277 -5.15 9.37 6.26
CA SER A 277 -6.06 9.59 5.14
C SER A 277 -7.36 10.22 5.64
N GLU A 278 -8.21 10.62 4.70
CA GLU A 278 -9.58 10.99 5.01
C GLU A 278 -10.32 9.79 5.66
N PRO A 279 -11.16 10.05 6.66
CA PRO A 279 -11.92 9.01 7.33
C PRO A 279 -12.98 8.43 6.38
N ILE A 280 -13.31 7.16 6.61
CA ILE A 280 -14.29 6.42 5.80
C ILE A 280 -15.51 6.07 6.64
N GLN A 281 -16.62 5.75 5.97
CA GLN A 281 -17.79 5.17 6.65
C GLN A 281 -17.74 3.65 6.59
N VAL A 282 -18.11 2.99 7.68
CA VAL A 282 -18.14 1.52 7.80
C VAL A 282 -19.48 1.11 8.40
N LYS A 283 -20.08 0.05 7.87
CA LYS A 283 -21.29 -0.56 8.44
C LYS A 283 -21.09 -2.06 8.59
N ALA A 284 -21.51 -2.60 9.74
CA ALA A 284 -21.61 -4.04 9.94
C ALA A 284 -22.93 -4.57 9.35
N CYS A 285 -22.85 -5.68 8.65
CA CYS A 285 -23.99 -6.29 7.96
C CYS A 285 -24.34 -7.65 8.55
N PRO A 286 -25.63 -8.06 8.48
CA PRO A 286 -26.01 -9.43 8.79
C PRO A 286 -25.22 -10.43 7.95
N GLY A 287 -24.68 -11.49 8.57
CA GLY A 287 -23.78 -12.44 7.90
C GLY A 287 -22.28 -12.20 8.11
N GLU A 288 -21.91 -11.44 9.15
CA GLU A 288 -20.54 -11.25 9.63
C GLU A 288 -19.58 -10.63 8.61
N TYR A 289 -20.05 -9.65 7.85
CA TYR A 289 -19.20 -8.86 6.94
C TYR A 289 -19.45 -7.37 7.10
N TYR A 290 -18.54 -6.59 6.51
CA TYR A 290 -18.57 -5.14 6.54
C TYR A 290 -18.63 -4.57 5.13
N VAL A 291 -19.29 -3.42 5.02
CA VAL A 291 -19.27 -2.58 3.82
C VAL A 291 -18.66 -1.24 4.15
N TYR A 292 -17.92 -0.70 3.19
CA TYR A 292 -17.09 0.48 3.35
C TYR A 292 -17.47 1.52 2.31
N LYS A 293 -17.68 2.76 2.76
CA LYS A 293 -17.77 3.91 1.86
C LYS A 293 -16.39 4.55 1.79
N PHE A 294 -15.58 4.05 0.87
CA PHE A 294 -14.23 4.56 0.64
C PHE A 294 -14.27 5.96 0.03
N THR A 295 -13.22 6.72 0.28
CA THR A 295 -13.00 8.04 -0.28
C THR A 295 -11.66 8.06 -0.98
N ARG A 296 -11.47 8.95 -1.96
CA ARG A 296 -10.17 9.14 -2.58
C ARG A 296 -9.13 9.50 -1.50
N PRO A 297 -8.05 8.71 -1.32
CA PRO A 297 -7.02 9.05 -0.35
C PRO A 297 -6.30 10.37 -0.67
N THR A 298 -5.68 10.97 0.34
CA THR A 298 -4.91 12.20 0.18
C THR A 298 -3.70 11.97 -0.74
N VAL A 299 -3.58 12.75 -1.81
CA VAL A 299 -2.53 12.60 -2.85
C VAL A 299 -1.10 12.80 -2.33
N SER A 300 -0.92 13.42 -1.17
CA SER A 300 0.39 13.52 -0.50
C SER A 300 0.87 12.21 0.12
N ILE A 301 -0.03 11.26 0.37
CA ILE A 301 0.34 9.92 0.79
C ILE A 301 0.91 9.21 -0.43
N PRO A 302 2.12 8.62 -0.37
CA PRO A 302 2.70 7.97 -1.53
C PRO A 302 2.04 6.62 -1.83
N LEU A 303 1.33 6.54 -2.95
CA LEU A 303 0.65 5.33 -3.46
C LEU A 303 -0.14 4.60 -2.35
N PRO A 304 -1.18 5.25 -1.81
CA PRO A 304 -2.00 4.64 -0.77
C PRO A 304 -2.86 3.53 -1.35
N VAL A 305 -2.99 2.43 -0.61
CA VAL A 305 -3.95 1.36 -0.90
C VAL A 305 -4.70 0.97 0.36
N TYR A 306 -6.04 0.92 0.27
CA TYR A 306 -6.90 0.27 1.26
C TYR A 306 -6.61 -1.23 1.31
N CYS A 307 -6.01 -1.64 2.42
CA CYS A 307 -5.67 -3.03 2.68
C CYS A 307 -6.92 -3.89 2.88
N ALA A 308 -6.78 -5.16 2.55
CA ALA A 308 -7.72 -6.19 2.92
C ALA A 308 -6.99 -7.33 3.62
N VAL A 309 -7.63 -7.92 4.61
CA VAL A 309 -7.24 -9.18 5.23
C VAL A 309 -8.42 -10.14 5.10
N LEU A 310 -8.12 -11.40 4.80
CA LEU A 310 -9.13 -12.44 4.79
C LEU A 310 -9.79 -12.46 6.16
N LEU A 311 -11.13 -12.47 6.15
CA LEU A 311 -11.83 -12.69 7.38
C LEU A 311 -11.48 -14.10 7.88
N PRO A 312 -11.17 -14.28 9.17
CA PRO A 312 -10.90 -15.59 9.74
C PRO A 312 -12.20 -16.40 9.88
N PHE A 313 -12.91 -16.63 8.78
CA PHE A 313 -14.12 -17.42 8.71
C PHE A 313 -13.84 -18.73 7.99
N THR A 314 -13.18 -19.61 8.72
CA THR A 314 -13.87 -20.84 9.07
C THR A 314 -13.63 -21.05 10.56
N THR A 315 -14.70 -21.16 11.36
CA THR A 315 -14.59 -22.01 12.55
C THR A 315 -14.12 -23.35 12.00
N PRO A 316 -12.93 -23.84 12.41
CA PRO A 316 -12.44 -25.11 11.90
C PRO A 316 -13.56 -26.14 12.08
N SER A 317 -13.85 -26.94 11.05
CA SER A 317 -14.89 -27.98 11.14
C SER A 317 -14.61 -28.97 12.29
N VAL A 318 -13.36 -28.99 12.74
CA VAL A 318 -12.85 -29.72 13.90
C VAL A 318 -12.14 -28.74 14.82
N ASP A 319 -12.51 -28.70 16.10
CA ASP A 319 -11.85 -27.85 17.09
C ASP A 319 -10.32 -28.04 17.04
N PRO A 320 -9.52 -26.96 16.86
CA PRO A 320 -8.08 -27.06 16.69
C PRO A 320 -7.36 -27.61 17.93
N CYS A 321 -8.01 -27.67 19.10
CA CYS A 321 -7.50 -28.39 20.26
C CYS A 321 -7.38 -29.91 20.02
N TYR A 322 -8.13 -30.47 19.08
CA TYR A 322 -8.08 -31.90 18.75
C TYR A 322 -7.47 -32.19 17.38
N ASN A 323 -7.13 -31.16 16.59
CA ASN A 323 -6.54 -31.30 15.28
C ASN A 323 -5.46 -30.23 15.06
N TYR A 324 -4.23 -30.58 15.42
CA TYR A 324 -3.06 -29.71 15.28
C TYR A 324 -1.82 -30.51 14.86
N THR A 325 -0.84 -29.81 14.30
CA THR A 325 0.50 -30.33 14.03
C THR A 325 1.41 -30.07 15.23
N SER A 326 2.12 -31.09 15.71
CA SER A 326 3.10 -30.93 16.77
C SER A 326 4.37 -30.25 16.26
N LEU A 327 4.80 -29.20 16.95
CA LEU A 327 6.02 -28.44 16.68
C LEU A 327 6.98 -28.62 17.86
N ASP A 328 7.74 -29.71 17.87
CA ASP A 328 8.76 -30.02 18.88
C ASP A 328 10.16 -29.79 18.29
N GLU A 329 10.53 -28.52 18.24
CA GLU A 329 11.75 -28.05 17.62
C GLU A 329 12.59 -27.29 18.66
N PRO A 330 13.50 -27.97 19.39
CA PRO A 330 14.23 -27.38 20.52
C PRO A 330 15.08 -26.15 20.15
N TRP A 331 15.37 -25.96 18.85
CA TRP A 331 16.08 -24.79 18.37
C TRP A 331 15.29 -23.48 18.56
N ARG A 332 13.96 -23.54 18.71
CA ARG A 332 13.07 -22.40 18.93
C ARG A 332 13.12 -21.83 20.34
N ALA A 333 13.81 -22.48 21.27
CA ALA A 333 13.77 -22.13 22.68
C ALA A 333 14.46 -20.79 22.97
N THR A 334 13.93 -20.05 23.93
CA THR A 334 14.42 -18.70 24.28
C THR A 334 15.85 -18.64 24.80
N ASP A 335 16.45 -19.76 25.21
CA ASP A 335 17.86 -19.85 25.63
C ASP A 335 18.79 -20.30 24.49
N ASN A 336 18.24 -20.63 23.33
CA ASN A 336 19.01 -21.11 22.20
C ASN A 336 19.54 -19.95 21.36
N TYR A 337 20.84 -19.67 21.51
CA TYR A 337 21.52 -18.64 20.75
C TYR A 337 21.84 -19.11 19.33
N TYR A 338 21.58 -18.26 18.33
CA TYR A 338 21.94 -18.53 16.95
C TYR A 338 23.48 -18.58 16.79
N TYR A 339 24.02 -19.74 16.43
CA TYR A 339 25.44 -19.87 16.11
C TYR A 339 25.67 -19.56 14.64
N ASN A 340 26.16 -18.37 14.31
CA ASN A 340 26.60 -18.03 12.96
C ASN A 340 27.96 -18.70 12.68
N ASN A 341 27.92 -19.98 12.27
CA ASN A 341 29.07 -20.67 11.71
C ASN A 341 28.71 -21.08 10.28
N TYR A 342 29.67 -21.02 9.35
CA TYR A 342 29.55 -21.31 7.92
C TYR A 342 28.82 -22.63 7.56
N TYR A 343 28.58 -23.51 8.53
CA TYR A 343 27.89 -24.80 8.40
C TYR A 343 26.42 -24.84 8.88
N TYR A 344 25.98 -23.88 9.70
CA TYR A 344 24.59 -23.83 10.21
C TYR A 344 23.93 -22.54 9.71
N ASN A 345 23.02 -22.67 8.74
CA ASN A 345 22.14 -21.56 8.36
C ASN A 345 21.24 -21.21 9.55
N TYR A 346 21.03 -19.92 9.80
CA TYR A 346 20.06 -19.46 10.79
C TYR A 346 18.65 -19.91 10.40
N MET A 347 17.81 -20.24 11.38
CA MET A 347 16.48 -20.78 11.13
C MET A 347 15.50 -19.64 10.85
N CYS A 348 14.71 -19.78 9.79
CA CYS A 348 13.70 -18.80 9.39
C CYS A 348 12.36 -19.49 9.19
N ASP A 349 11.35 -19.12 9.96
CA ASP A 349 9.97 -19.50 9.71
C ASP A 349 9.40 -18.85 8.45
N TYR A 350 10.11 -17.86 7.88
CA TYR A 350 9.91 -17.36 6.52
C TYR A 350 9.97 -18.48 5.46
N ASN A 351 10.75 -19.55 5.70
CA ASN A 351 10.88 -20.66 4.75
C ASN A 351 9.87 -21.79 4.98
N VAL A 352 8.98 -21.63 5.98
CA VAL A 352 7.98 -22.63 6.34
C VAL A 352 6.64 -22.27 5.70
N GLU A 353 6.03 -23.24 5.04
CA GLU A 353 4.66 -23.12 4.52
C GLU A 353 3.67 -23.49 5.64
N TRP A 354 3.29 -22.48 6.43
CA TRP A 354 2.35 -22.61 7.52
C TRP A 354 0.94 -22.91 7.00
N ASN A 355 0.35 -24.01 7.46
CA ASN A 355 -1.01 -24.40 7.10
C ASN A 355 -1.70 -25.10 8.28
N GLY A 356 -2.73 -24.46 8.82
CA GLY A 356 -3.51 -24.97 9.94
C GLY A 356 -2.94 -24.62 11.31
N TRP A 357 -3.31 -25.43 12.30
CA TRP A 357 -3.03 -25.18 13.71
C TRP A 357 -1.83 -25.98 14.21
N TYR A 358 -1.02 -25.37 15.06
CA TYR A 358 0.20 -25.95 15.60
C TYR A 358 0.20 -25.90 17.12
N ARG A 359 0.78 -26.93 17.75
CA ARG A 359 1.04 -26.95 19.19
C ARG A 359 2.53 -27.03 19.42
N MET A 360 3.05 -26.13 20.25
CA MET A 360 4.48 -26.06 20.55
C MET A 360 4.86 -27.05 21.67
N PHE A 361 6.03 -27.65 21.51
CA PHE A 361 6.66 -28.51 22.51
C PHE A 361 8.13 -28.14 22.66
N TYR A 362 8.70 -28.52 23.81
CA TYR A 362 10.14 -28.46 24.05
C TYR A 362 10.59 -29.79 24.65
N ASN A 363 11.31 -30.59 23.85
CA ASN A 363 11.79 -31.92 24.24
C ASN A 363 10.65 -32.83 24.72
N GLY A 364 9.55 -32.86 23.95
CA GLY A 364 8.34 -33.63 24.26
C GLY A 364 7.46 -33.07 25.37
N GLN A 365 7.87 -31.99 26.04
CA GLN A 365 7.07 -31.33 27.08
C GLN A 365 6.20 -30.22 26.51
N ASN A 366 5.06 -29.99 27.14
CA ASN A 366 4.17 -28.89 26.77
C ASN A 366 4.91 -27.56 26.87
N ALA A 367 4.88 -26.79 25.78
CA ALA A 367 5.49 -25.48 25.74
C ALA A 367 4.57 -24.48 25.04
N GLN A 368 4.90 -23.20 25.15
CA GLN A 368 4.10 -22.13 24.58
C GLN A 368 5.00 -21.06 24.00
N MET A 369 4.44 -20.26 23.10
CA MET A 369 5.14 -19.11 22.59
C MET A 369 5.45 -18.16 23.75
N THR A 370 6.61 -17.53 23.76
CA THR A 370 6.95 -16.63 24.88
C THR A 370 6.15 -15.32 24.80
N GLU A 371 5.65 -14.86 25.95
CA GLU A 371 5.06 -13.52 26.13
C GLU A 371 6.12 -12.48 26.51
N SER A 372 7.31 -12.93 26.91
CA SER A 372 8.42 -12.07 27.28
C SER A 372 9.26 -11.70 26.06
N CYS A 373 9.81 -10.50 26.09
CA CYS A 373 10.71 -10.05 25.04
C CYS A 373 11.97 -10.90 24.99
N VAL A 374 12.34 -11.24 23.76
CA VAL A 374 13.50 -12.06 23.46
C VAL A 374 14.54 -11.18 22.78
N ASN A 375 15.78 -11.27 23.26
CA ASN A 375 16.90 -10.55 22.68
C ASN A 375 17.18 -11.02 21.25
N ASN A 376 17.64 -10.10 20.40
CA ASN A 376 18.09 -10.41 19.04
C ASN A 376 19.07 -11.59 19.03
N GLY A 377 18.94 -12.49 18.05
CA GLY A 377 19.79 -13.67 17.93
C GLY A 377 19.39 -14.89 18.77
N MET A 378 18.30 -14.86 19.51
CA MET A 378 17.84 -16.05 20.26
C MET A 378 16.85 -16.89 19.44
N CYS A 379 16.39 -18.00 20.01
CA CYS A 379 15.48 -18.95 19.36
C CYS A 379 16.01 -19.49 18.03
N GLY A 380 17.34 -19.64 17.92
CA GLY A 380 18.01 -20.13 16.72
C GLY A 380 17.84 -19.25 15.48
N THR A 381 17.39 -17.99 15.64
CA THR A 381 17.10 -17.07 14.54
C THR A 381 17.69 -15.68 14.79
N TYR A 382 17.75 -14.86 13.74
CA TYR A 382 18.16 -13.46 13.87
C TYR A 382 17.06 -12.58 14.46
N ASN A 383 15.81 -12.76 14.02
CA ASN A 383 14.65 -11.97 14.49
C ASN A 383 13.67 -12.85 15.29
N PRO A 384 13.90 -13.05 16.60
CA PRO A 384 13.05 -13.88 17.45
C PRO A 384 11.69 -13.22 17.66
N LEU A 385 10.63 -13.98 17.41
CA LEU A 385 9.24 -13.53 17.51
C LEU A 385 8.62 -13.95 18.84
N SER A 386 8.07 -12.99 19.57
CA SER A 386 7.34 -13.17 20.83
C SER A 386 5.91 -12.62 20.72
N LEU A 387 5.02 -13.14 21.56
CA LEU A 387 3.65 -12.64 21.65
C LEU A 387 3.64 -11.28 22.32
N ASN A 388 2.80 -10.38 21.81
CA ASN A 388 2.53 -9.11 22.45
C ASN A 388 1.24 -9.21 23.26
N GLY A 389 1.40 -9.41 24.57
CA GLY A 389 0.32 -9.59 25.53
C GLY A 389 0.08 -11.05 25.94
N PRO A 390 -0.83 -11.27 26.89
CA PRO A 390 -1.04 -12.59 27.49
C PRO A 390 -1.70 -13.57 26.51
N HIS A 391 -1.52 -14.87 26.73
CA HIS A 391 -2.31 -15.90 26.05
C HIS A 391 -3.80 -15.77 26.44
N PRO A 392 -4.73 -16.20 25.55
CA PRO A 392 -6.17 -16.25 25.88
C PRO A 392 -6.52 -17.19 27.03
N GLN A 393 -7.69 -17.00 27.62
CA GLN A 393 -8.36 -17.98 28.47
C GLN A 393 -9.26 -18.92 27.64
N LEU A 394 -9.82 -19.95 28.28
CA LEU A 394 -10.70 -20.92 27.60
C LEU A 394 -11.96 -20.26 27.05
N GLU A 395 -12.54 -19.32 27.80
CA GLU A 395 -13.75 -18.58 27.40
C GLU A 395 -13.53 -17.61 26.24
N ASP A 396 -12.29 -17.16 26.00
CA ASP A 396 -11.96 -16.22 24.93
C ASP A 396 -12.09 -16.88 23.54
N GLY A 397 -12.04 -18.21 23.48
CA GLY A 397 -12.04 -18.96 22.24
C GLY A 397 -10.80 -18.66 21.38
N VAL A 398 -11.01 -18.44 20.08
CA VAL A 398 -9.92 -18.08 19.17
C VAL A 398 -9.74 -16.56 19.14
N VAL A 399 -8.57 -16.09 19.55
CA VAL A 399 -8.24 -14.65 19.54
C VAL A 399 -7.09 -14.36 18.59
N THR A 400 -7.08 -13.15 18.03
CA THR A 400 -5.93 -12.64 17.28
C THR A 400 -4.94 -11.99 18.25
N ARG A 401 -3.66 -12.34 18.15
CA ARG A 401 -2.59 -11.74 18.95
C ARG A 401 -1.52 -11.15 18.05
N GLN A 402 -1.13 -9.93 18.38
CA GLN A 402 0.00 -9.28 17.74
C GLN A 402 1.28 -10.02 18.11
N VAL A 403 2.14 -10.23 17.12
CA VAL A 403 3.48 -10.78 17.29
C VAL A 403 4.50 -9.70 16.95
N CYS A 404 5.66 -9.72 17.60
CA CYS A 404 6.72 -8.76 17.38
C CYS A 404 8.09 -9.39 17.65
N PHE A 405 9.15 -8.69 17.23
CA PHE A 405 10.52 -8.96 17.66
C PHE A 405 11.10 -7.70 18.28
N SER A 406 12.21 -7.89 19.01
CA SER A 406 12.95 -6.82 19.68
C SER A 406 14.26 -6.55 18.95
N TRP A 407 14.57 -5.28 18.69
CA TRP A 407 15.88 -4.87 18.18
C TRP A 407 16.59 -3.89 19.13
N SER A 408 15.94 -2.76 19.40
CA SER A 408 16.43 -1.71 20.31
C SER A 408 15.60 -1.65 21.59
N GLY A 409 14.29 -1.86 21.45
CA GLY A 409 13.33 -1.94 22.53
C GLY A 409 12.58 -3.26 22.52
N CYS A 410 11.91 -3.55 23.62
CA CYS A 410 11.02 -4.70 23.72
C CYS A 410 9.83 -4.52 22.77
N CYS A 411 9.65 -5.44 21.83
CA CYS A 411 8.50 -5.47 20.90
C CYS A 411 8.39 -4.20 20.02
N ASP A 412 9.52 -3.61 19.64
CA ASP A 412 9.57 -2.40 18.81
C ASP A 412 9.17 -2.66 17.35
N TYR A 413 9.32 -3.88 16.85
CA TYR A 413 8.93 -4.25 15.48
C TYR A 413 7.81 -5.29 15.46
N LYS A 414 6.64 -4.88 14.99
CA LYS A 414 5.48 -5.76 14.82
C LYS A 414 5.62 -6.62 13.56
N SER A 415 5.28 -7.91 13.70
CA SER A 415 5.06 -8.86 12.61
C SER A 415 3.56 -8.99 12.31
N HIS A 416 3.19 -9.77 11.30
CA HIS A 416 1.78 -10.11 11.07
C HIS A 416 1.20 -10.81 12.32
N PRO A 417 0.00 -10.43 12.79
CA PRO A 417 -0.61 -11.11 13.93
C PRO A 417 -0.97 -12.56 13.59
N ILE A 418 -1.08 -13.37 14.64
CA ILE A 418 -1.45 -14.79 14.55
C ILE A 418 -2.76 -15.04 15.29
N ARG A 419 -3.38 -16.21 15.11
CA ARG A 419 -4.51 -16.64 15.94
C ARG A 419 -4.05 -17.65 16.98
N VAL A 420 -4.61 -17.53 18.18
CA VAL A 420 -4.26 -18.36 19.33
C VAL A 420 -5.54 -18.82 20.02
N LYS A 421 -5.59 -20.07 20.45
CA LYS A 421 -6.68 -20.63 21.24
C LYS A 421 -6.14 -21.36 22.45
N ALA A 422 -6.77 -21.15 23.60
CA ALA A 422 -6.54 -21.95 24.81
C ALA A 422 -7.32 -23.27 24.75
N CYS A 423 -6.68 -24.36 25.16
CA CYS A 423 -7.26 -25.69 25.08
C CYS A 423 -7.40 -26.36 26.45
N PRO A 424 -8.42 -27.23 26.63
CA PRO A 424 -8.52 -28.08 27.81
C PRO A 424 -7.24 -28.91 27.97
N GLY A 425 -6.64 -28.89 29.17
CA GLY A 425 -5.35 -29.54 29.43
C GLY A 425 -4.15 -28.58 29.46
N HIS A 426 -4.39 -27.27 29.62
CA HIS A 426 -3.37 -26.24 29.87
C HIS A 426 -2.31 -26.13 28.76
N TYR A 427 -2.77 -26.12 27.51
CA TYR A 427 -1.91 -25.82 26.36
C TYR A 427 -2.61 -24.90 25.37
N TYR A 428 -1.84 -24.41 24.42
CA TYR A 428 -2.30 -23.48 23.40
C TYR A 428 -2.02 -24.05 22.02
N VAL A 429 -2.89 -23.69 21.08
CA VAL A 429 -2.70 -23.93 19.66
C VAL A 429 -2.65 -22.60 18.92
N TYR A 430 -1.81 -22.56 17.88
CA TYR A 430 -1.47 -21.35 17.14
C TYR A 430 -1.69 -21.59 15.65
N GLU A 431 -2.38 -20.66 15.01
CA GLU A 431 -2.42 -20.55 13.55
C GLU A 431 -1.39 -19.48 13.16
N PHE A 432 -0.17 -19.95 12.91
CA PHE A 432 0.96 -19.09 12.56
C PHE A 432 0.82 -18.55 11.14
N VAL A 433 1.42 -17.39 10.90
CA VAL A 433 1.45 -16.75 9.58
C VAL A 433 2.89 -16.63 9.15
N LYS A 434 3.18 -16.91 7.87
CA LYS A 434 4.52 -16.73 7.31
C LYS A 434 5.04 -15.31 7.63
N PRO A 435 6.13 -15.14 8.40
CA PRO A 435 6.72 -13.83 8.66
C PRO A 435 7.19 -13.20 7.35
N THR A 436 7.29 -11.87 7.27
CA THR A 436 7.74 -11.19 6.05
C THR A 436 9.27 -11.06 5.93
N PHE A 437 9.99 -11.32 7.01
CA PHE A 437 11.44 -11.34 7.11
C PHE A 437 11.90 -12.66 7.74
N CYS A 438 13.20 -12.94 7.71
CA CYS A 438 13.71 -14.10 8.44
C CYS A 438 13.57 -13.91 9.96
N GLY A 439 12.51 -14.46 10.53
CA GLY A 439 12.31 -14.58 11.98
C GLY A 439 11.75 -15.94 12.34
N ALA A 440 11.66 -16.23 13.64
CA ALA A 440 11.11 -17.49 14.13
C ALA A 440 10.27 -17.31 15.40
N TYR A 441 9.16 -18.03 15.49
CA TYR A 441 8.28 -18.08 16.66
C TYR A 441 8.98 -18.78 17.83
N CYS A 442 9.28 -18.01 18.87
CA CYS A 442 10.04 -18.45 20.03
C CYS A 442 9.21 -19.27 21.02
N VAL A 443 9.79 -20.34 21.53
CA VAL A 443 9.25 -21.14 22.63
C VAL A 443 9.83 -20.66 23.95
N GLY A 444 8.97 -20.25 24.88
CA GLY A 444 9.41 -19.92 26.24
C GLY A 444 9.78 -21.18 27.02
N ILE A 445 10.96 -21.17 27.65
CA ILE A 445 11.32 -22.20 28.62
C ILE A 445 10.78 -21.77 29.98
N LEU A 446 9.74 -22.46 30.44
CA LEU A 446 9.36 -22.42 31.85
C LEU A 446 10.43 -23.24 32.59
N TYR A 447 11.46 -22.59 33.13
CA TYR A 447 12.24 -23.22 34.19
C TYR A 447 11.26 -23.52 35.31
N ARG A 448 10.86 -24.79 35.46
CA ARG A 448 10.15 -25.21 36.66
C ARG A 448 11.00 -24.74 37.83
N GLU A 449 10.40 -23.95 38.71
CA GLU A 449 10.92 -23.73 40.04
C GLU A 449 11.38 -25.10 40.55
N VAL A 450 12.67 -25.19 40.86
CA VAL A 450 13.20 -26.29 41.65
C VAL A 450 12.39 -26.24 42.94
N VAL A 451 11.47 -27.18 43.09
CA VAL A 451 10.72 -27.36 44.33
C VAL A 451 11.75 -27.58 45.43
N ALA A 452 11.79 -26.61 46.35
CA ALA A 452 12.49 -26.50 47.63
C ALA A 452 13.53 -27.57 48.01
#